data_AF-A0A9D8Q548-F1
#
_entry.id   AF-A0A9D8Q548-F1
#
_cell.length_a   1.000
_cell.length_b   1.000
_cell.length_c   1.000
_cell.angle_alpha   90.00
_cell.angle_beta   90.00
_cell.angle_gamma   90.00
#
_symmetry.space_group_name_H-M   'P 1'
#
loop_
_entity.id
_entity.type
_entity.pdbx_description
1 polymer ?
#
loop_
_entity_poly.entity_id
_entity_poly.type
_entity_poly.pdbx_seq_one_letter_code
_entity_poly.pdbx_strand_id
1 'polypeptide(L)'
;MTLARKITVLLLGYEVIPKTVSTRDRGARFVMAEPICAYLIETERGLVLFDTGVNVDNIRDPVRRESLFMSRGWLAPPIVLPEHDFLAQLAAIGVSPADIGDGERRPAARLVASGVSMAGSHRCGTQGIKPSWADIRSR
;
A
#
# COMPACT_ATOMS: atom_id res chain seq x y z
N MET A 1 -19.71 3.41 -19.12
CA MET A 1 -19.76 3.73 -17.68
C MET A 1 -18.78 2.84 -16.93
N THR A 2 -18.11 3.35 -15.91
CA THR A 2 -17.16 2.57 -15.09
C THR A 2 -17.92 1.79 -14.02
N LEU A 3 -17.42 0.61 -13.63
CA LEU A 3 -17.99 -0.18 -12.52
C LEU A 3 -17.70 0.44 -11.14
N ALA A 4 -16.79 1.42 -11.07
CA ALA A 4 -16.45 2.14 -9.85
C ALA A 4 -17.58 3.09 -9.45
N ARG A 5 -18.07 2.94 -8.22
CA ARG A 5 -19.14 3.76 -7.61
C ARG A 5 -18.56 4.83 -6.68
N LYS A 6 -17.51 4.48 -5.94
CA LYS A 6 -16.80 5.38 -5.03
C LYS A 6 -15.33 4.98 -4.95
N ILE A 7 -14.46 5.99 -4.85
CA ILE A 7 -13.03 5.81 -4.62
C ILE A 7 -12.68 6.54 -3.33
N THR A 8 -12.16 5.81 -2.36
CA THR A 8 -11.61 6.37 -1.14
C THR A 8 -10.09 6.37 -1.24
N VAL A 9 -9.48 7.55 -1.09
CA VAL A 9 -8.02 7.70 -1.07
C VAL A 9 -7.55 7.60 0.37
N LEU A 10 -6.63 6.68 0.64
CA LEU A 10 -6.02 6.46 1.94
C LEU A 10 -4.60 6.99 1.89
N LEU A 11 -4.27 7.97 2.73
CA LEU A 11 -2.92 8.54 2.82
C LEU A 11 -2.09 7.68 3.77
N LEU A 12 -1.05 7.06 3.26
CA LEU A 12 -0.24 6.04 3.95
C LEU A 12 1.18 6.51 4.26
N GLY A 13 1.44 7.81 4.15
CA GLY A 13 2.73 8.42 4.43
C GLY A 13 3.23 9.33 3.33
N TYR A 14 4.49 9.73 3.47
CA TYR A 14 5.19 10.56 2.50
C TYR A 14 6.56 9.99 2.17
N GLU A 15 6.91 10.00 0.90
CA GLU A 15 8.27 9.75 0.42
C GLU A 15 9.02 11.07 0.25
N VAL A 16 10.24 11.16 0.78
CA VAL A 16 11.06 12.38 0.69
C VAL A 16 12.08 12.20 -0.42
N ILE A 17 11.82 12.80 -1.58
CA ILE A 17 12.63 12.58 -2.79
C ILE A 17 13.00 13.89 -3.51
N PRO A 18 14.14 13.92 -4.22
CA PRO A 18 14.41 14.99 -5.17
C PRO A 18 13.33 15.04 -6.25
N LYS A 19 12.90 16.24 -6.65
CA LYS A 19 11.90 16.42 -7.72
C LYS A 19 12.30 15.77 -9.05
N THR A 20 13.61 15.60 -9.26
CA THR A 20 14.17 14.98 -10.47
C THR A 20 13.67 13.56 -10.68
N VAL A 21 13.40 12.80 -9.60
CA VAL A 21 12.88 11.42 -9.65
C VAL A 21 11.55 11.38 -10.40
N SER A 22 10.68 12.35 -10.16
CA SER A 22 9.32 12.38 -10.73
C SER A 22 9.18 13.22 -12.01
N THR A 23 10.23 13.95 -12.39
CA THR A 23 10.14 14.95 -13.48
C THR A 23 11.22 14.85 -14.55
N ARG A 24 11.77 13.64 -14.74
CA ARG A 24 12.82 13.35 -15.76
C ARG A 24 13.98 14.34 -15.65
N ASP A 25 14.61 14.36 -14.48
CA ASP A 25 15.79 15.17 -14.16
C ASP A 25 15.61 16.70 -14.14
N ARG A 26 14.36 17.17 -14.00
CA ARG A 26 14.07 18.60 -13.85
C ARG A 26 13.93 19.01 -12.38
N GLY A 27 14.36 20.23 -12.06
CA GLY A 27 14.09 20.81 -10.74
C GLY A 27 14.95 20.27 -9.60
N ALA A 28 16.21 19.90 -9.86
CA ALA A 28 17.18 19.34 -8.88
C ALA A 28 17.36 20.13 -7.57
N ARG A 29 17.01 21.43 -7.57
CA ARG A 29 17.04 22.30 -6.39
C ARG A 29 15.89 22.06 -5.40
N PHE A 30 14.94 21.18 -5.72
CA PHE A 30 13.77 20.91 -4.89
C PHE A 30 13.79 19.47 -4.38
N VAL A 31 13.54 19.33 -3.07
CA VAL A 31 13.14 18.09 -2.43
C VAL A 31 11.65 18.20 -2.11
N MET A 32 10.90 17.13 -2.34
CA MET A 32 9.45 17.09 -2.14
C MET A 32 9.10 15.97 -1.18
N ALA A 33 8.02 16.16 -0.44
CA ALA A 33 7.33 15.09 0.27
C ALA A 33 6.16 14.63 -0.61
N GLU A 34 6.33 13.52 -1.33
CA GLU A 34 5.31 12.96 -2.20
C GLU A 34 4.38 12.03 -1.41
N PRO A 35 3.05 12.16 -1.54
CA PRO A 35 2.12 11.32 -0.79
C PRO A 35 2.14 9.88 -1.28
N ILE A 36 2.24 8.95 -0.33
CA ILE A 36 2.07 7.51 -0.56
C ILE A 36 0.58 7.21 -0.33
N CYS A 37 -0.11 6.70 -1.34
CA CYS A 37 -1.55 6.44 -1.25
C CYS A 37 -1.91 4.99 -1.57
N ALA A 38 -2.98 4.50 -0.95
CA ALA A 38 -3.76 3.39 -1.46
C ALA A 38 -5.15 3.86 -1.87
N TYR A 39 -5.80 3.12 -2.76
CA TYR A 39 -7.14 3.45 -3.27
C TYR A 39 -8.08 2.28 -3.02
N LEU A 40 -9.09 2.51 -2.19
CA LEU A 40 -10.19 1.57 -2.01
C LEU A 40 -11.31 1.94 -2.98
N ILE A 41 -11.61 1.04 -3.89
CA ILE A 41 -12.59 1.23 -4.95
C ILE A 41 -13.81 0.37 -4.64
N GLU A 42 -14.94 1.02 -4.42
CA GLU A 42 -16.24 0.38 -4.27
C GLU A 42 -16.84 0.12 -5.65
N THR A 43 -17.18 -1.14 -5.93
CA THR A 43 -17.84 -1.55 -7.17
C THR A 43 -19.11 -2.33 -6.87
N GLU A 44 -19.93 -2.59 -7.89
CA GLU A 44 -21.08 -3.51 -7.75
C GLU A 44 -20.69 -4.96 -7.42
N ARG A 45 -19.41 -5.32 -7.58
CA ARG A 45 -18.88 -6.67 -7.35
C ARG A 45 -18.16 -6.82 -6.00
N GLY A 46 -18.05 -5.73 -5.24
CA GLY A 46 -17.34 -5.68 -3.97
C GLY A 46 -16.24 -4.62 -3.96
N LEU A 47 -15.40 -4.70 -2.94
CA LEU A 47 -14.27 -3.79 -2.72
C LEU A 47 -13.02 -4.28 -3.44
N VAL A 48 -12.39 -3.38 -4.16
CA VAL A 48 -11.09 -3.60 -4.81
C VAL A 48 -10.09 -2.63 -4.19
N LEU A 49 -8.93 -3.14 -3.77
CA LEU A 49 -7.85 -2.31 -3.26
C LEU A 49 -6.74 -2.18 -4.30
N PHE A 50 -6.29 -0.95 -4.54
CA PHE A 50 -5.12 -0.66 -5.34
C PHE A 50 -4.01 -0.08 -4.46
N ASP A 51 -2.86 -0.75 -4.49
CA ASP A 51 -1.69 -0.49 -3.63
C ASP A 51 -1.94 -0.70 -2.12
N THR A 52 -0.86 -0.76 -1.35
CA THR A 52 -0.86 -1.00 0.10
C THR A 52 0.15 -0.14 0.86
N GLY A 53 0.82 0.78 0.16
CA GLY A 53 1.81 1.68 0.75
C GLY A 53 3.12 0.96 1.11
N VAL A 54 3.74 1.39 2.21
CA VAL A 54 5.02 0.88 2.71
C VAL A 54 4.82 0.02 3.95
N ASN A 55 5.61 -1.04 4.08
CA ASN A 55 5.62 -1.83 5.31
C ASN A 55 6.39 -1.06 6.39
N VAL A 56 5.66 -0.55 7.39
CA VAL A 56 6.22 0.26 8.49
C VAL A 56 7.27 -0.50 9.32
N ASP A 57 7.22 -1.84 9.34
CA ASP A 57 8.19 -2.65 10.07
C ASP A 57 9.60 -2.51 9.49
N ASN A 58 9.71 -2.24 8.18
CA ASN A 58 10.99 -1.97 7.53
C ASN A 58 11.58 -0.60 7.90
N ILE A 59 10.73 0.33 8.37
CA ILE A 59 11.15 1.67 8.79
C ILE A 59 11.52 1.65 10.28
N ARG A 60 10.79 0.88 11.08
CA ARG A 60 10.98 0.76 12.53
C ARG A 60 12.22 -0.06 12.89
N ASP A 61 12.50 -1.13 12.15
CA ASP A 61 13.70 -1.96 12.33
C ASP A 61 14.93 -1.22 11.75
N PRO A 62 15.93 -0.85 12.59
CA PRO A 62 17.10 -0.12 12.10
C PRO A 62 17.91 -0.85 11.02
N VAL A 63 17.99 -2.18 11.08
CA VAL A 63 18.77 -3.00 10.13
C VAL A 63 18.06 -3.05 8.78
N ARG A 64 16.74 -3.27 8.80
CA ARG A 64 15.93 -3.23 7.57
C ARG A 64 15.89 -1.83 6.99
N ARG A 65 15.77 -0.81 7.83
CA ARG A 65 15.74 0.59 7.39
C ARG A 65 17.02 0.98 6.66
N GLU A 66 18.17 0.60 7.23
CA GLU A 66 19.48 0.85 6.61
C GLU A 66 19.58 0.15 5.26
N SER A 67 19.33 -1.15 5.22
CA SER A 67 19.51 -1.98 4.01
C SER A 67 18.49 -1.70 2.88
N LEU A 68 17.26 -1.35 3.22
CA LEU A 68 16.18 -1.16 2.26
C LEU A 68 16.06 0.29 1.76
N PHE A 69 16.51 1.29 2.53
CA PHE A 69 16.39 2.70 2.16
C PHE A 69 17.75 3.41 2.12
N MET A 70 18.44 3.49 3.26
CA MET A 70 19.61 4.38 3.39
C MET A 70 20.79 3.95 2.52
N SER A 71 21.18 2.68 2.59
CA SER A 71 22.25 2.10 1.76
C SER A 71 21.91 2.09 0.26
N ARG A 72 20.66 2.36 -0.12
CA ARG A 72 20.21 2.50 -1.51
C ARG A 72 20.22 3.95 -2.01
N GLY A 73 20.73 4.88 -1.20
CA GLY A 73 20.85 6.30 -1.56
C GLY A 73 19.57 7.10 -1.38
N TRP A 74 18.60 6.61 -0.61
CA TRP A 74 17.42 7.38 -0.26
C TRP A 74 17.80 8.54 0.65
N LEU A 75 17.17 9.70 0.47
CA LEU A 75 17.43 10.87 1.32
C LEU A 75 16.97 10.64 2.76
N ALA A 76 15.84 9.93 2.91
CA ALA A 76 15.26 9.52 4.18
C ALA A 76 14.36 8.29 3.94
N PRO A 77 14.11 7.45 4.95
CA PRO A 77 13.01 6.50 4.87
C PRO A 77 11.66 7.23 4.76
N PRO A 78 10.59 6.57 4.26
CA PRO A 78 9.26 7.16 4.26
C PRO A 78 8.80 7.62 5.64
N ILE A 79 8.05 8.72 5.67
CA ILE A 79 7.46 9.28 6.88
C ILE A 79 6.06 8.70 7.06
N VAL A 80 5.87 7.88 8.09
CA VAL A 80 4.59 7.25 8.44
C VAL A 80 4.21 7.68 9.86
N LEU A 81 3.09 8.38 9.98
CA LEU A 81 2.52 8.87 11.24
C LEU A 81 1.39 7.92 11.69
N PRO A 82 0.94 7.97 12.95
CA PRO A 82 -0.18 7.14 13.41
C PRO A 82 -1.45 7.29 12.56
N GLU A 83 -1.73 8.49 12.05
CA GLU A 83 -2.90 8.77 11.21
C GLU A 83 -2.79 8.12 9.82
N HIS A 84 -1.57 7.76 9.40
CA HIS A 84 -1.28 7.06 8.14
C HIS A 84 -1.44 5.55 8.26
N ASP A 85 -1.83 5.03 9.42
CA ASP A 85 -2.02 3.59 9.61
C ASP A 85 -3.15 3.08 8.71
N PHE A 86 -2.79 2.15 7.83
CA PHE A 86 -3.69 1.62 6.80
C PHE A 86 -4.89 0.89 7.41
N LEU A 87 -4.66 0.07 8.43
CA LEU A 87 -5.71 -0.75 9.04
C LEU A 87 -6.65 0.13 9.89
N ALA A 88 -6.10 1.11 10.61
CA ALA A 88 -6.90 2.06 11.37
C ALA A 88 -7.80 2.90 10.44
N GLN A 89 -7.29 3.35 9.30
CA GLN A 89 -8.09 4.08 8.31
C GLN A 89 -9.21 3.22 7.71
N LEU A 90 -8.94 1.95 7.38
CA LEU A 90 -9.97 1.01 6.92
C LEU A 90 -11.05 0.79 7.99
N ALA A 91 -10.65 0.57 9.24
CA ALA A 91 -11.57 0.39 10.34
C ALA A 91 -12.45 1.63 10.57
N ALA A 92 -11.88 2.84 10.44
CA ALA A 92 -12.61 4.10 10.60
C ALA A 92 -13.72 4.29 9.55
N ILE A 93 -13.61 3.66 8.37
CA ILE A 93 -14.64 3.65 7.32
C ILE A 93 -15.50 2.37 7.33
N GLY A 94 -15.36 1.53 8.36
CA GLY A 94 -16.15 0.31 8.53
C GLY A 94 -15.77 -0.83 7.57
N VAL A 95 -14.52 -0.87 7.10
CA VAL A 95 -14.01 -1.91 6.19
C VAL A 95 -12.96 -2.77 6.91
N SER A 96 -13.12 -4.08 6.83
CA SER A 96 -12.09 -5.05 7.23
C SER A 96 -11.25 -5.48 6.02
N PRO A 97 -9.95 -5.81 6.20
CA PRO A 97 -9.16 -6.45 5.16
C PRO A 97 -9.81 -7.71 4.55
N ALA A 98 -10.65 -8.41 5.32
CA ALA A 98 -11.38 -9.59 4.85
C ALA A 98 -12.48 -9.26 3.81
N ASP A 99 -12.99 -8.01 3.81
CA ASP A 99 -14.01 -7.54 2.87
C ASP A 99 -13.42 -7.22 1.50
N ILE A 100 -12.09 -7.08 1.42
CA ILE A 100 -11.37 -6.75 0.19
C ILE A 100 -11.14 -8.04 -0.60
N GLY A 101 -11.83 -8.12 -1.73
CA GLY A 101 -11.78 -9.25 -2.64
C GLY A 101 -10.88 -9.01 -3.84
N ASP A 102 -10.77 -10.04 -4.66
CA ASP A 102 -9.96 -10.03 -5.89
C ASP A 102 -10.82 -9.58 -7.10
N GLY A 103 -12.00 -8.99 -6.85
CA GLY A 103 -12.99 -8.60 -7.85
C GLY A 103 -14.02 -9.69 -8.22
N GLU A 104 -13.89 -10.89 -7.66
CA GLU A 104 -14.90 -11.96 -7.75
C GLU A 104 -15.89 -11.89 -6.60
N ARG A 105 -17.19 -11.97 -6.94
CA ARG A 105 -18.29 -11.98 -5.99
C ARG A 105 -18.11 -13.18 -5.06
N ARG A 106 -17.77 -12.95 -3.78
CA ARG A 106 -17.97 -13.98 -2.75
C ARG A 106 -19.48 -14.09 -2.51
N PRO A 107 -20.13 -15.23 -2.80
CA PRO A 107 -21.52 -15.42 -2.38
C PRO A 107 -21.57 -15.31 -0.85
N ALA A 108 -22.58 -14.59 -0.34
CA ALA A 108 -22.88 -14.59 1.08
C ALA A 108 -23.03 -16.04 1.55
N ALA A 109 -22.26 -16.42 2.57
CA ALA A 109 -22.17 -17.76 3.16
C ALA A 109 -21.48 -18.85 2.32
N ARG A 110 -20.14 -18.91 2.41
CA ARG A 110 -19.46 -20.20 2.64
C ARG A 110 -18.08 -19.97 3.26
N LEU A 111 -17.98 -20.22 4.55
CA LEU A 111 -16.71 -20.55 5.20
C LEU A 111 -16.30 -21.94 4.66
N VAL A 112 -15.47 -21.97 3.63
CA VAL A 112 -14.71 -23.17 3.29
C VAL A 112 -13.26 -22.75 3.16
N ALA A 113 -12.46 -23.25 4.09
CA ALA A 113 -11.02 -23.23 3.97
C ALA A 113 -10.62 -23.97 2.69
N SER A 114 -10.19 -23.23 1.69
CA SER A 114 -9.41 -23.77 0.57
C SER A 114 -8.22 -22.86 0.38
N GLY A 115 -7.06 -23.34 0.83
CA GLY A 115 -5.79 -22.72 0.54
C GLY A 115 -5.59 -22.69 -0.96
N VAL A 116 -5.52 -21.48 -1.51
CA VAL A 116 -5.01 -21.25 -2.86
C VAL A 116 -3.95 -20.17 -2.72
N SER A 117 -2.70 -20.61 -2.82
CA SER A 117 -1.53 -19.75 -2.95
C SER A 117 -1.50 -19.21 -4.37
N MET A 118 -1.73 -17.90 -4.54
CA MET A 118 -1.53 -17.20 -5.81
C MET A 118 -0.24 -16.38 -5.70
N ALA A 119 0.89 -17.04 -5.98
CA ALA A 119 2.17 -16.38 -6.20
C ALA A 119 2.21 -15.75 -7.60
N GLY A 120 1.63 -14.56 -7.74
CA GLY A 120 1.79 -13.71 -8.92
C GLY A 120 2.89 -12.68 -8.70
N SER A 121 4.14 -13.01 -9.07
CA SER A 121 5.28 -12.09 -8.95
C SER A 121 5.39 -11.19 -10.19
N HIS A 122 4.74 -10.03 -10.16
CA HIS A 122 5.16 -8.90 -11.01
C HIS A 122 6.42 -8.29 -10.38
N ARG A 123 7.57 -8.48 -11.05
CA ARG A 123 8.86 -7.91 -10.66
C ARG A 123 8.84 -6.39 -10.82
N CYS A 124 8.52 -5.68 -9.73
CA CYS A 124 8.83 -4.27 -9.53
C CYS A 124 10.03 -4.18 -8.57
N GLY A 125 10.94 -3.21 -8.76
CA GLY A 125 12.22 -3.05 -8.02
C GLY A 125 12.11 -2.78 -6.50
N THR A 126 10.96 -3.04 -5.89
CA THR A 126 10.61 -2.76 -4.49
C THR A 126 10.59 -4.02 -3.61
N GLN A 127 11.30 -5.10 -4.00
CA GLN A 127 11.32 -6.34 -3.22
C GLN A 127 11.66 -6.07 -1.75
N GLY A 128 10.72 -6.42 -0.87
CA GLY A 128 10.83 -6.26 0.57
C GLY A 128 10.27 -4.96 1.16
N ILE A 129 10.00 -3.91 0.38
CA ILE A 129 9.56 -2.59 0.90
C ILE A 129 8.05 -2.54 1.15
N LYS A 130 7.25 -3.13 0.25
CA LYS A 130 5.79 -3.17 0.37
C LYS A 130 5.33 -4.35 1.24
N PRO A 131 4.26 -4.19 2.04
CA PRO A 131 3.71 -5.30 2.82
C PRO A 131 3.07 -6.33 1.88
N SER A 132 3.17 -7.62 2.24
CA SER A 132 2.47 -8.65 1.47
C SER A 132 0.99 -8.65 1.80
N TRP A 133 0.15 -9.09 0.86
CA TRP A 133 -1.28 -9.19 1.10
C TRP A 133 -1.63 -10.23 2.18
N ALA A 134 -0.80 -11.26 2.34
CA ALA A 134 -0.93 -12.24 3.42
C ALA A 134 -0.67 -11.62 4.80
N ASP A 135 0.30 -10.70 4.90
CA ASP A 135 0.59 -9.99 6.15
C ASP A 135 -0.55 -9.03 6.54
N ILE A 136 -1.21 -8.43 5.54
CA ILE A 136 -2.32 -7.51 5.79
C ILE A 136 -3.56 -8.26 6.24
N ARG A 137 -3.90 -9.40 5.62
CA ARG A 137 -5.10 -10.18 6.00
C ARG A 137 -4.97 -10.90 7.36
N SER A 138 -3.75 -11.07 7.89
CA SER A 138 -3.50 -11.78 9.14
C SER A 138 -3.46 -10.90 10.39
N ARG A 139 -3.52 -9.57 10.21
CA ARG A 139 -3.62 -8.56 11.28
C ARG A 139 -5.07 -8.19 11.52
#